data_AF-A0A934LN19-F1
#
_entry.id   AF-A0A934LN19-F1
#
_cell.length_a   1.000
_cell.length_b   1.000
_cell.length_c   1.000
_cell.angle_alpha   90.00
_cell.angle_beta   90.00
_cell.angle_gamma   90.00
#
_symmetry.space_group_name_H-M   'P 1'
#
loop_
_entity.id
_entity.type
_entity.pdbx_description
1 polymer ?
#
loop_
_entity_poly.entity_id
_entity_poly.type
_entity_poly.pdbx_seq_one_letter_code
_entity_poly.pdbx_strand_id
1 'polypeptide(L)'
;MNTGSFPPSRRRGLLVHGIIITILAALSVWAFLTLSRAPVGPAIVLYLLIILATLPPLPFFSYRAFALLRADYVLDRDSLAFTWGLRVEDIPLTDIEWIRPASDLTSPLHPPTFGLVGGLLGVTRHPDLGTVEFIASTRHGLLLVATAKRTYAISPERAAEFLATFRRATEMGSLLPAEAVSQYPSFLLARAWENLTARFLWLSGLLVNLGLVAWVFFLIPTVTQVSLGFDPFGAPLEPVPSIRLILLPLLSASLFMAGVIAGLFLYREEKYRPLAILVWASSALASLLFLVAVLFIVTTPI
;
A
#
# COMPACT_ATOMS: atom_id res chain seq x y z
N MET A 1 -5.60 -23.00 24.98
CA MET A 1 -5.58 -23.24 23.53
C MET A 1 -4.14 -23.06 23.08
N ASN A 2 -3.48 -24.12 22.62
CA ASN A 2 -2.11 -24.00 22.12
C ASN A 2 -2.17 -23.59 20.64
N THR A 3 -2.40 -22.30 20.42
CA THR A 3 -2.24 -21.69 19.09
C THR A 3 -0.75 -21.63 18.76
N GLY A 4 -0.38 -22.20 17.62
CA GLY A 4 0.99 -22.13 17.11
C GLY A 4 1.12 -20.98 16.10
N SER A 5 1.91 -19.95 16.42
CA SER A 5 2.29 -18.89 15.48
C SER A 5 3.56 -19.29 14.73
N PHE A 6 3.51 -19.27 13.41
CA PHE A 6 4.59 -19.66 12.51
C PHE A 6 4.85 -18.54 11.50
N PRO A 7 5.50 -17.44 11.89
CA PRO A 7 5.71 -16.33 10.97
C PRO A 7 6.61 -16.73 9.79
N PRO A 8 6.45 -16.07 8.63
CA PRO A 8 7.37 -16.24 7.51
C PRO A 8 8.69 -15.50 7.77
N SER A 9 9.74 -15.84 7.01
CA SER A 9 11.01 -15.11 7.10
C SER A 9 10.85 -13.63 6.69
N ARG A 10 11.03 -12.70 7.63
CA ARG A 10 10.81 -11.26 7.38
C ARG A 10 12.07 -10.50 6.99
N ARG A 11 13.23 -10.89 7.54
CA ARG A 11 14.48 -10.08 7.52
C ARG A 11 14.91 -9.63 6.13
N ARG A 12 15.05 -10.56 5.18
CA ARG A 12 15.49 -10.24 3.80
C ARG A 12 14.47 -9.37 3.08
N GLY A 13 13.18 -9.69 3.22
CA GLY A 13 12.09 -8.93 2.63
C GLY A 13 12.06 -7.49 3.13
N LEU A 14 12.15 -7.29 4.44
CA LEU A 14 12.15 -5.96 5.05
C LEU A 14 13.37 -5.14 4.67
N LEU A 15 14.54 -5.77 4.55
CA LEU A 15 15.75 -5.09 4.08
C LEU A 15 15.58 -4.59 2.64
N VAL A 16 15.08 -5.43 1.74
CA VAL A 16 14.86 -5.05 0.33
C VAL A 16 13.81 -3.93 0.23
N HIS A 17 12.67 -4.07 0.90
CA HIS A 17 11.64 -3.03 0.89
C HIS A 17 12.12 -1.73 1.54
N GLY A 18 12.87 -1.83 2.64
CA GLY A 18 13.48 -0.69 3.32
C GLY A 18 14.41 0.10 2.40
N ILE A 19 15.32 -0.58 1.70
CA ILE A 19 16.22 0.06 0.72
C ILE A 19 15.42 0.75 -0.39
N ILE A 20 14.41 0.08 -0.96
CA ILE A 20 13.57 0.66 -2.01
C ILE A 20 12.86 1.92 -1.49
N ILE A 21 12.22 1.85 -0.32
CA ILE A 21 11.51 2.99 0.29
C ILE A 21 12.49 4.14 0.55
N THR A 22 13.67 3.87 1.12
CA THR A 22 14.68 4.90 1.39
C THR A 22 15.16 5.57 0.10
N ILE A 23 15.45 4.81 -0.95
CA ILE A 23 15.87 5.37 -2.25
C ILE A 23 14.75 6.22 -2.86
N LEU A 24 13.53 5.70 -2.91
CA LEU A 24 12.39 6.44 -3.47
C LEU A 24 12.10 7.72 -2.69
N ALA A 25 12.16 7.68 -1.36
CA ALA A 25 11.94 8.83 -0.50
C ALA A 25 13.05 9.86 -0.67
N ALA A 26 14.32 9.43 -0.66
CA ALA A 26 15.47 10.29 -0.86
C ALA A 26 15.41 10.99 -2.24
N LEU A 27 15.10 10.24 -3.31
CA LEU A 27 14.95 10.82 -4.65
C LEU A 27 13.78 11.79 -4.74
N SER A 28 12.64 11.45 -4.13
CA SER A 28 11.46 12.33 -4.11
C SER A 28 11.75 13.65 -3.39
N VAL A 29 12.36 13.58 -2.20
CA VAL A 29 12.74 14.75 -1.40
C VAL A 29 13.82 15.56 -2.11
N TRP A 30 14.87 14.91 -2.61
CA TRP A 30 15.94 15.58 -3.35
C TRP A 30 15.40 16.30 -4.60
N ALA A 31 14.59 15.62 -5.41
CA ALA A 31 14.00 16.22 -6.61
C ALA A 31 13.07 17.39 -6.26
N PHE A 32 12.27 17.27 -5.19
CA PHE A 32 11.42 18.36 -4.71
C PHE A 32 12.21 19.59 -4.23
N LEU A 33 13.24 19.38 -3.41
CA LEU A 33 14.12 20.45 -2.92
C LEU A 33 14.94 21.10 -4.04
N THR A 34 15.30 20.32 -5.06
CA THR A 34 16.06 20.85 -6.20
C THR A 34 15.15 21.58 -7.18
N LEU A 35 13.93 21.09 -7.41
CA LEU A 35 12.90 21.73 -8.23
C LEU A 35 12.58 23.14 -7.71
N SER A 36 12.51 23.34 -6.39
CA SER A 36 12.24 24.66 -5.79
C SER A 36 13.37 25.67 -5.97
N ARG A 37 14.57 25.23 -6.38
CA ARG A 37 15.76 26.08 -6.61
C ARG A 37 16.20 26.11 -8.07
N ALA A 38 15.66 25.22 -8.90
CA ALA A 38 16.08 25.06 -10.29
C ALA A 38 15.83 26.35 -11.11
N PRO A 39 16.72 26.66 -12.06
CA PRO A 39 16.45 27.70 -13.05
C PRO A 39 15.30 27.27 -13.97
N VAL A 40 14.61 28.25 -14.55
CA VAL A 40 13.54 27.98 -15.52
C VAL A 40 14.14 27.33 -16.76
N GLY A 41 13.66 26.14 -17.12
CA GLY A 41 14.16 25.39 -18.26
C GLY A 41 13.87 23.88 -18.17
N PRO A 42 14.51 23.06 -19.03
CA PRO A 42 14.27 21.62 -19.12
C PRO A 42 14.49 20.85 -17.80
N ALA A 43 15.34 21.38 -16.92
CA ALA A 43 15.61 20.78 -15.61
C ALA A 43 14.35 20.65 -14.74
N ILE A 44 13.42 21.61 -14.81
CA ILE A 44 12.14 21.57 -14.08
C ILE A 44 11.33 20.33 -14.48
N VAL A 45 11.23 20.08 -15.79
CA VAL A 45 10.49 18.93 -16.33
C VAL A 45 11.14 17.62 -15.86
N LEU A 46 12.47 17.54 -15.88
CA LEU A 46 13.19 16.37 -15.38
C LEU A 46 12.89 16.09 -13.90
N TYR A 47 12.97 17.10 -13.03
CA TYR A 47 12.68 16.91 -11.61
C TYR A 47 11.22 16.55 -11.36
N LEU A 48 10.28 17.12 -12.12
CA LEU A 48 8.88 16.75 -12.04
C LEU A 48 8.65 15.27 -12.43
N LEU A 49 9.30 14.80 -13.50
CA LEU A 49 9.25 13.40 -13.92
C LEU A 49 9.85 12.48 -12.86
N ILE A 50 10.94 12.88 -12.22
CA ILE A 50 11.52 12.10 -11.11
C ILE A 50 10.50 11.99 -9.97
N ILE A 51 9.90 13.10 -9.51
CA ILE A 51 8.91 13.06 -8.44
C ILE A 51 7.70 12.20 -8.82
N LEU A 52 7.21 12.32 -10.06
CA LEU A 52 6.09 11.52 -10.55
C LEU A 52 6.43 10.03 -10.64
N ALA A 53 7.68 9.68 -10.92
CA ALA A 53 8.13 8.29 -10.97
C ALA A 53 8.40 7.71 -9.57
N THR A 54 8.85 8.52 -8.60
CA THR A 54 9.30 8.03 -7.29
C THR A 54 8.25 8.12 -6.19
N LEU A 55 7.36 9.12 -6.26
CA LEU A 55 6.39 9.37 -5.21
C LEU A 55 5.23 8.34 -5.19
N PRO A 56 4.57 7.99 -6.31
CA PRO A 56 3.47 7.03 -6.29
C PRO A 56 3.84 5.59 -5.84
N PRO A 57 5.04 5.04 -6.15
CA PRO A 57 5.43 3.72 -5.65
C PRO A 57 5.72 3.66 -4.13
N LEU A 58 6.03 4.78 -3.47
CA LEU A 58 6.32 4.80 -2.03
C LEU A 58 5.23 4.17 -1.16
N PRO A 59 3.95 4.57 -1.25
CA PRO A 59 2.90 3.93 -0.47
C PRO A 59 2.75 2.44 -0.79
N PHE A 60 2.93 2.04 -2.05
CA PHE A 60 2.86 0.63 -2.44
C PHE A 60 3.93 -0.20 -1.73
N PHE A 61 5.21 0.20 -1.78
CA PHE A 61 6.29 -0.53 -1.10
C PHE A 61 6.18 -0.45 0.43
N SER A 62 5.74 0.68 0.96
CA SER A 62 5.48 0.86 2.40
C SER A 62 4.40 -0.10 2.90
N TYR A 63 3.31 -0.24 2.13
CA TYR A 63 2.26 -1.21 2.42
C TYR A 63 2.80 -2.64 2.37
N ARG A 64 3.62 -3.00 1.37
CA ARG A 64 4.20 -4.35 1.28
C ARG A 64 5.13 -4.67 2.45
N ALA A 65 5.96 -3.72 2.88
CA ALA A 65 6.81 -3.86 4.05
C ALA A 65 5.97 -4.07 5.31
N PHE A 66 4.94 -3.25 5.50
CA PHE A 66 3.99 -3.38 6.62
C PHE A 66 3.24 -4.72 6.60
N ALA A 67 2.79 -5.17 5.42
CA ALA A 67 2.11 -6.44 5.26
C ALA A 67 3.00 -7.62 5.65
N LEU A 68 4.28 -7.59 5.27
CA LEU A 68 5.28 -8.58 5.68
C LEU A 68 5.59 -8.51 7.19
N LEU A 69 5.65 -7.31 7.78
CA LEU A 69 5.86 -7.13 9.23
C LEU A 69 4.78 -7.82 10.05
N ARG A 70 3.53 -7.76 9.58
CA ARG A 70 2.37 -8.38 10.23
C ARG A 70 2.02 -9.76 9.69
N ALA A 71 2.78 -10.29 8.74
CA ALA A 71 2.48 -11.58 8.14
C ALA A 71 2.67 -12.71 9.16
N ASP A 72 1.70 -13.59 9.28
CA ASP A 72 1.75 -14.73 10.17
C ASP A 72 0.92 -15.90 9.65
N TYR A 73 1.31 -17.12 10.01
CA TYR A 73 0.52 -18.33 9.82
C TYR A 73 0.18 -18.87 11.21
N VAL A 74 -1.08 -18.79 11.59
CA VAL A 74 -1.56 -19.25 12.90
C VAL A 74 -2.26 -20.57 12.69
N LEU A 75 -1.76 -21.61 13.35
CA LEU A 75 -2.35 -22.93 13.35
C LEU A 75 -2.99 -23.18 14.72
N ASP A 76 -4.30 -23.37 14.73
CA ASP A 76 -5.07 -23.79 15.90
C ASP A 76 -5.51 -25.25 15.75
N ARG A 77 -6.30 -25.77 16.70
CA ARG A 77 -6.89 -27.11 16.66
C ARG A 77 -7.96 -27.26 15.58
N ASP A 78 -8.65 -26.18 15.22
CA ASP A 78 -9.80 -26.23 14.32
C ASP A 78 -9.53 -25.58 12.97
N SER A 79 -8.58 -24.66 12.87
CA SER A 79 -8.28 -23.96 11.62
C SER A 79 -6.81 -23.55 11.45
N LEU A 80 -6.48 -23.24 10.20
CA LEU A 80 -5.23 -22.65 9.75
C LEU A 80 -5.52 -21.28 9.15
N ALA A 81 -5.08 -20.24 9.87
CA ALA A 81 -5.26 -18.86 9.46
C ALA A 81 -3.98 -18.27 8.85
N PHE A 82 -4.11 -17.65 7.69
CA PHE A 82 -3.08 -16.86 7.02
C PHE A 82 -3.37 -15.38 7.17
N THR A 83 -2.46 -14.64 7.79
CA THR A 83 -2.53 -13.18 7.85
C THR A 83 -1.46 -12.58 6.97
N TRP A 84 -1.83 -11.69 6.05
CA TRP A 84 -0.88 -10.95 5.21
C TRP A 84 -1.35 -9.52 4.94
N GLY A 85 -0.89 -8.58 5.78
CA GLY A 85 -1.33 -7.18 5.72
C GLY A 85 -2.81 -7.01 6.05
N LEU A 86 -3.61 -6.60 5.06
CA LEU A 86 -5.07 -6.48 5.20
C LEU A 86 -5.82 -7.77 4.85
N ARG A 87 -5.12 -8.80 4.36
CA ARG A 87 -5.71 -10.08 3.99
C ARG A 87 -5.70 -11.04 5.16
N VAL A 88 -6.84 -11.68 5.41
CA VAL A 88 -6.96 -12.80 6.34
C VAL A 88 -7.69 -13.94 5.62
N GLU A 89 -7.12 -15.13 5.61
CA GLU A 89 -7.74 -16.36 5.13
C GLU A 89 -7.75 -17.35 6.29
N ASP A 90 -8.89 -17.92 6.64
CA ASP A 90 -9.04 -18.90 7.71
C ASP A 90 -9.64 -20.19 7.12
N ILE A 91 -8.88 -21.28 7.20
CA ILE A 91 -9.19 -22.56 6.56
C ILE A 91 -9.40 -23.61 7.64
N PRO A 92 -10.59 -24.21 7.76
CA PRO A 92 -10.83 -25.30 8.69
C PRO A 92 -9.89 -26.48 8.42
N LEU A 93 -9.37 -27.13 9.46
CA LEU A 93 -8.47 -28.28 9.26
C LEU A 93 -9.16 -29.44 8.53
N THR A 94 -10.49 -29.54 8.62
CA THR A 94 -11.31 -30.53 7.89
C THR A 94 -11.29 -30.33 6.37
N ASP A 95 -11.03 -29.10 5.92
CA ASP A 95 -10.99 -28.74 4.50
C ASP A 95 -9.58 -28.90 3.90
N ILE A 96 -8.58 -29.18 4.74
CA ILE A 96 -7.20 -29.42 4.33
C ILE A 96 -7.03 -30.90 3.98
N GLU A 97 -6.85 -31.18 2.69
CA GLU A 97 -6.67 -32.55 2.19
C GLU A 97 -5.27 -33.09 2.51
N TRP A 98 -4.25 -32.23 2.37
CA TRP A 98 -2.87 -32.56 2.69
C TRP A 98 -2.01 -31.31 2.81
N ILE A 99 -0.92 -31.44 3.58
CA ILE A 99 0.17 -30.47 3.63
C ILE A 99 1.48 -31.16 3.31
N ARG A 100 2.21 -30.68 2.29
CA ARG A 100 3.49 -31.28 1.85
C ARG A 100 4.53 -30.24 1.46
N PRO A 101 5.82 -30.51 1.64
CA PRO A 101 6.89 -29.69 1.07
C PRO A 101 6.77 -29.57 -0.45
N ALA A 102 6.98 -28.37 -0.98
CA ALA A 102 7.02 -28.15 -2.43
C ALA A 102 8.22 -28.85 -3.11
N SER A 103 9.24 -29.23 -2.35
CA SER A 103 10.37 -30.03 -2.83
C SER A 103 9.98 -31.43 -3.28
N ASP A 104 8.82 -31.92 -2.82
CA ASP A 104 8.36 -33.28 -3.09
C ASP A 104 7.60 -33.35 -4.44
N LEU A 105 7.43 -32.22 -5.11
CA LEU A 105 6.81 -32.17 -6.43
C LEU A 105 7.79 -32.62 -7.52
N THR A 106 7.31 -33.48 -8.40
CA THR A 106 8.05 -33.91 -9.60
C THR A 106 8.31 -32.76 -10.57
N SER A 107 7.34 -31.84 -10.68
CA SER A 107 7.43 -30.62 -11.48
C SER A 107 7.63 -29.41 -10.57
N PRO A 108 8.62 -28.53 -10.81
CA PRO A 108 8.88 -27.40 -9.95
C PRO A 108 7.79 -26.32 -10.04
N LEU A 109 7.49 -25.69 -8.92
CA LEU A 109 6.58 -24.55 -8.88
C LEU A 109 7.20 -23.32 -9.56
N HIS A 110 6.46 -22.73 -10.48
CA HIS A 110 6.81 -21.44 -11.03
C HIS A 110 6.22 -20.33 -10.15
N PRO A 111 7.05 -19.43 -9.60
CA PRO A 111 6.59 -18.33 -8.78
C PRO A 111 5.85 -17.29 -9.64
N PRO A 112 4.97 -16.47 -9.05
CA PRO A 112 4.26 -15.42 -9.77
C PRO A 112 5.24 -14.40 -10.37
N THR A 113 4.92 -13.88 -11.55
CA THR A 113 5.75 -12.97 -12.36
C THR A 113 6.14 -11.69 -11.64
N PHE A 114 5.26 -11.16 -10.77
CA PHE A 114 5.50 -9.93 -9.99
C PHE A 114 5.88 -10.19 -8.53
N GLY A 115 6.46 -11.37 -8.24
CA GLY A 115 6.97 -11.71 -6.91
C GLY A 115 8.24 -10.92 -6.55
N LEU A 116 8.21 -10.22 -5.41
CA LEU A 116 9.39 -9.54 -4.85
C LEU A 116 9.87 -10.30 -3.61
N VAL A 117 11.15 -10.18 -3.25
CA VAL A 117 11.69 -10.79 -2.03
C VAL A 117 10.90 -10.28 -0.82
N GLY A 118 10.40 -11.19 0.02
CA GLY A 118 9.51 -10.82 1.14
C GLY A 118 8.03 -10.73 0.77
N GLY A 119 7.65 -11.10 -0.45
CA GLY A 119 6.25 -11.12 -0.89
C GLY A 119 6.12 -11.82 -2.24
N LEU A 120 6.16 -13.14 -2.21
CA LEU A 120 5.66 -13.98 -3.29
C LEU A 120 4.15 -14.07 -3.09
N LEU A 121 3.44 -13.11 -3.66
CA LEU A 121 1.99 -13.04 -3.62
C LEU A 121 1.47 -13.15 -5.05
N GLY A 122 0.45 -13.96 -5.25
CA GLY A 122 -0.21 -14.09 -6.54
C GLY A 122 -0.65 -15.52 -6.83
N VAL A 123 -1.39 -15.66 -7.92
CA VAL A 123 -1.96 -16.94 -8.35
C VAL A 123 -1.21 -17.42 -9.58
N THR A 124 -0.91 -18.71 -9.59
CA THR A 124 -0.24 -19.41 -10.70
C THR A 124 -1.01 -20.70 -11.00
N ARG A 125 -0.82 -21.24 -12.20
CA ARG A 125 -1.34 -22.57 -12.55
C ARG A 125 -0.20 -23.56 -12.58
N HIS A 126 -0.44 -24.73 -12.00
CA HIS A 126 0.44 -25.87 -12.01
C HIS A 126 -0.28 -27.05 -12.70
N PRO A 127 0.39 -27.84 -13.56
CA PRO A 127 -0.23 -28.97 -14.26
C PRO A 127 -0.93 -29.96 -13.32
N ASP A 128 -0.27 -30.29 -12.21
CA ASP A 128 -0.74 -31.35 -11.30
C ASP A 128 -1.58 -30.84 -10.11
N LEU A 129 -1.47 -29.55 -9.78
CA LEU A 129 -2.10 -28.97 -8.57
C LEU A 129 -3.22 -27.98 -8.91
N GLY A 130 -3.47 -27.74 -10.20
CA GLY A 130 -4.40 -26.71 -10.66
C GLY A 130 -3.95 -25.31 -10.24
N THR A 131 -4.81 -24.60 -9.52
CA THR A 131 -4.55 -23.21 -9.11
C THR A 131 -3.76 -23.18 -7.80
N VAL A 132 -2.55 -22.61 -7.86
CA VAL A 132 -1.67 -22.42 -6.70
C VAL A 132 -1.58 -20.94 -6.35
N GLU A 133 -2.04 -20.59 -5.16
CA GLU A 133 -1.98 -19.24 -4.62
C GLU A 133 -0.80 -19.10 -3.66
N PHE A 134 0.14 -18.22 -4.01
CA PHE A 134 1.29 -17.92 -3.19
C PHE A 134 0.93 -16.89 -2.12
N ILE A 135 1.21 -17.26 -0.87
CA ILE A 135 1.17 -16.39 0.31
C ILE A 135 2.47 -16.65 1.06
N ALA A 136 3.60 -16.30 0.45
CA ALA A 136 4.94 -16.67 0.93
C ALA A 136 5.91 -15.48 0.93
N SER A 137 6.92 -15.52 1.79
CA SER A 137 8.02 -14.53 1.82
C SER A 137 9.22 -14.95 0.95
N THR A 138 9.40 -16.25 0.75
CA THR A 138 10.57 -16.85 0.10
C THR A 138 10.19 -18.09 -0.70
N ARG A 139 11.01 -18.44 -1.70
CA ARG A 139 10.85 -19.67 -2.51
C ARG A 139 11.39 -20.92 -1.81
N HIS A 140 12.17 -20.74 -0.75
CA HIS A 140 12.81 -21.83 -0.02
C HIS A 140 11.92 -22.29 1.14
N GLY A 141 11.84 -23.60 1.39
CA GLY A 141 11.02 -24.14 2.47
C GLY A 141 9.53 -23.91 2.26
N LEU A 142 9.07 -23.90 1.01
CA LEU A 142 7.65 -23.78 0.69
C LEU A 142 6.90 -25.04 1.15
N LEU A 143 5.80 -24.83 1.86
CA LEU A 143 4.80 -25.84 2.15
C LEU A 143 3.56 -25.56 1.29
N LEU A 144 3.02 -26.62 0.71
CA LEU A 144 1.78 -26.62 -0.03
C LEU A 144 0.66 -27.10 0.89
N VAL A 145 -0.39 -26.29 1.00
CA VAL A 145 -1.61 -26.60 1.74
C VAL A 145 -2.72 -26.77 0.72
N ALA A 146 -3.11 -28.01 0.45
CA ALA A 146 -4.18 -28.28 -0.49
C ALA A 146 -5.55 -28.29 0.19
N THR A 147 -6.50 -27.61 -0.43
CA THR A 147 -7.91 -27.63 -0.05
C THR A 147 -8.74 -28.04 -1.27
N ALA A 148 -9.99 -28.43 -1.06
CA ALA A 148 -10.91 -28.82 -2.13
C ALA A 148 -11.07 -27.74 -3.23
N LYS A 149 -10.85 -26.45 -2.89
CA LYS A 149 -11.01 -25.33 -3.84
C LYS A 149 -9.71 -24.89 -4.52
N ARG A 150 -8.60 -24.87 -3.77
CA ARG A 150 -7.29 -24.38 -4.26
C ARG A 150 -6.14 -24.84 -3.39
N THR A 151 -4.93 -24.76 -3.93
CA THR A 151 -3.69 -25.05 -3.20
C THR A 151 -3.01 -23.73 -2.80
N TYR A 152 -2.59 -23.61 -1.55
CA TYR A 152 -1.83 -22.46 -1.07
C TYR A 152 -0.35 -22.81 -0.91
N ALA A 153 0.53 -21.93 -1.37
CA ALA A 153 1.97 -22.03 -1.14
C ALA A 153 2.39 -21.03 -0.05
N ILE A 154 2.77 -21.55 1.12
CA ILE A 154 3.19 -20.77 2.30
C ILE A 154 4.68 -21.03 2.61
N SER A 155 5.33 -20.12 3.32
CA SER A 155 6.76 -20.25 3.69
C SER A 155 6.99 -20.00 5.19
N PRO A 156 6.48 -20.84 6.10
CA PRO A 156 6.74 -20.70 7.53
C PRO A 156 8.24 -20.81 7.81
N GLU A 157 8.78 -19.96 8.69
CA GLU A 157 10.21 -19.98 9.01
C GLU A 157 10.63 -21.31 9.66
N ARG A 158 9.73 -21.94 10.44
CA ARG A 158 9.93 -23.24 11.11
C ARG A 158 9.02 -24.32 10.53
N ALA A 159 9.22 -24.66 9.26
CA ALA A 159 8.36 -25.60 8.52
C ALA A 159 8.21 -26.99 9.19
N ALA A 160 9.28 -27.54 9.77
CA ALA A 160 9.23 -28.84 10.45
C ALA A 160 8.31 -28.83 11.68
N GLU A 161 8.35 -27.76 12.47
CA GLU A 161 7.49 -27.61 13.66
C GLU A 161 6.04 -27.30 13.29
N PHE A 162 5.83 -26.56 12.20
CA PHE A 162 4.51 -26.37 11.62
C PHE A 162 3.88 -27.73 11.28
N LEU A 163 4.59 -28.59 10.55
CA LEU A 163 4.11 -29.92 10.18
C LEU A 163 3.88 -30.83 11.41
N ALA A 164 4.77 -30.79 12.40
CA ALA A 164 4.59 -31.55 13.64
C ALA A 164 3.37 -31.08 14.45
N THR A 165 3.10 -29.77 14.44
CA THR A 165 1.93 -29.19 15.13
C THR A 165 0.64 -29.52 14.38
N PHE A 166 0.66 -29.49 13.05
CA PHE A 166 -0.47 -29.92 12.22
C PHE A 166 -0.84 -31.38 12.47
N ARG A 167 0.14 -32.30 12.45
CA ARG A 167 -0.10 -33.73 12.74
C ARG A 167 -0.76 -33.94 14.10
N ARG A 168 -0.25 -33.28 15.15
CA ARG A 168 -0.85 -33.32 16.49
C ARG A 168 -2.28 -32.76 16.50
N ALA A 169 -2.53 -31.65 15.79
CA ALA A 169 -3.86 -31.07 15.70
C ALA A 169 -4.87 -32.01 15.02
N THR A 170 -4.47 -32.66 13.91
CA THR A 170 -5.28 -33.65 13.21
C THR A 170 -5.52 -34.91 14.04
N GLU A 171 -4.50 -35.41 14.76
CA GLU A 171 -4.62 -36.57 15.65
C GLU A 171 -5.64 -36.36 16.79
N MET A 172 -5.78 -35.13 17.27
CA MET A 172 -6.74 -34.79 18.33
C MET A 172 -8.20 -34.68 17.85
N GLY A 173 -8.44 -34.60 16.55
CA GLY A 173 -9.76 -34.35 15.96
C GLY A 173 -10.35 -32.97 16.32
N SER A 174 -11.23 -32.46 15.47
CA SER A 174 -11.98 -31.22 15.71
C SER A 174 -13.18 -31.48 16.62
N LEU A 175 -13.47 -30.57 17.55
CA LEU A 175 -14.66 -30.64 18.40
C LEU A 175 -15.87 -29.91 17.80
N LEU A 176 -15.63 -28.92 16.91
CA LEU A 176 -16.62 -28.13 16.19
C LEU A 176 -16.01 -27.67 14.86
N PRO A 177 -16.66 -27.87 13.69
CA PRO A 177 -16.13 -27.37 12.42
C PRO A 177 -16.02 -25.84 12.45
N ALA A 178 -14.82 -25.29 12.20
CA ALA A 178 -14.63 -23.86 12.00
C ALA A 178 -15.32 -23.42 10.69
N GLU A 179 -15.86 -22.20 10.65
CA GLU A 179 -16.35 -21.61 9.40
C GLU A 179 -15.17 -21.02 8.60
N ALA A 180 -15.11 -21.30 7.30
CA ALA A 180 -14.09 -20.72 6.43
C ALA A 180 -14.31 -19.22 6.22
N VAL A 181 -13.32 -18.38 6.59
CA VAL A 181 -13.39 -16.92 6.47
C VAL A 181 -12.33 -16.41 5.49
N SER A 182 -12.72 -15.62 4.49
CA SER A 182 -11.79 -15.04 3.50
C SER A 182 -12.03 -13.54 3.36
N GLN A 183 -11.07 -12.72 3.79
CA GLN A 183 -11.13 -11.25 3.73
C GLN A 183 -9.99 -10.70 2.87
N TYR A 184 -10.32 -9.96 1.80
CA TYR A 184 -9.36 -9.38 0.85
C TYR A 184 -9.20 -7.85 0.99
N PRO A 185 -8.02 -7.29 0.70
CA PRO A 185 -7.79 -5.84 0.69
C PRO A 185 -8.69 -5.08 -0.29
N SER A 186 -9.01 -5.66 -1.45
CA SER A 186 -9.91 -5.07 -2.46
C SER A 186 -11.30 -4.79 -1.90
N PHE A 187 -11.75 -5.61 -0.94
CA PHE A 187 -13.03 -5.44 -0.28
C PHE A 187 -13.07 -4.20 0.62
N LEU A 188 -11.94 -3.77 1.20
CA LEU A 188 -11.89 -2.53 1.99
C LEU A 188 -12.08 -1.29 1.12
N LEU A 189 -11.47 -1.27 -0.08
CA LEU A 189 -11.65 -0.17 -1.03
C LEU A 189 -13.10 -0.14 -1.55
N ALA A 190 -13.65 -1.29 -1.93
CA ALA A 190 -15.04 -1.40 -2.38
C ALA A 190 -16.03 -0.97 -1.27
N ARG A 191 -15.84 -1.46 -0.04
CA ARG A 191 -16.64 -1.11 1.13
C ARG A 191 -16.53 0.38 1.50
N ALA A 192 -15.34 0.97 1.35
CA ALA A 192 -15.17 2.42 1.54
C ALA A 192 -15.86 3.21 0.42
N TRP A 193 -15.80 2.73 -0.84
CA TRP A 193 -16.46 3.36 -1.97
C TRP A 193 -18.00 3.33 -1.91
N GLU A 194 -18.57 2.29 -1.31
CA GLU A 194 -20.01 2.19 -1.04
C GLU A 194 -20.49 3.25 -0.02
N ASN A 195 -19.60 3.75 0.84
CA ASN A 195 -19.92 4.82 1.78
C ASN A 195 -19.98 6.16 1.03
N LEU A 196 -21.18 6.77 0.99
CA LEU A 196 -21.44 8.03 0.30
C LEU A 196 -20.50 9.17 0.73
N THR A 197 -20.21 9.28 2.03
CA THR A 197 -19.33 10.33 2.57
C THR A 197 -17.89 10.12 2.11
N ALA A 198 -17.38 8.89 2.21
CA ALA A 198 -16.03 8.57 1.76
C ALA A 198 -15.88 8.83 0.25
N ARG A 199 -16.83 8.36 -0.55
CA ARG A 199 -16.86 8.58 -2.00
C ARG A 199 -16.92 10.07 -2.35
N PHE A 200 -17.77 10.83 -1.67
CA PHE A 200 -17.87 12.28 -1.87
C PHE A 200 -16.56 12.99 -1.54
N LEU A 201 -15.92 12.67 -0.41
CA LEU A 201 -14.64 13.27 -0.01
C LEU A 201 -13.51 12.94 -0.98
N TRP A 202 -13.46 11.70 -1.50
CA TRP A 202 -12.46 11.32 -2.47
C TRP A 202 -12.68 11.98 -3.83
N LEU A 203 -13.91 11.98 -4.33
CA LEU A 203 -14.24 12.61 -5.61
C LEU A 203 -14.07 14.13 -5.54
N SER A 204 -14.51 14.78 -4.46
CA SER A 204 -14.35 16.23 -4.29
C SER A 204 -12.87 16.60 -4.19
N GLY A 205 -12.09 15.92 -3.35
CA GLY A 205 -10.65 16.15 -3.25
C GLY A 205 -9.91 15.88 -4.57
N LEU A 206 -10.27 14.82 -5.30
CA LEU A 206 -9.71 14.54 -6.62
C LEU A 206 -10.04 15.65 -7.63
N LEU A 207 -11.31 16.07 -7.72
CA LEU A 207 -11.74 17.13 -8.62
C LEU A 207 -11.07 18.46 -8.28
N VAL A 208 -10.93 18.79 -7.00
CA VAL A 208 -10.21 19.99 -6.56
C VAL A 208 -8.74 19.94 -6.97
N ASN A 209 -8.06 18.80 -6.79
CA ASN A 209 -6.66 18.64 -7.23
C ASN A 209 -6.52 18.74 -8.76
N LEU A 210 -7.43 18.14 -9.53
CA LEU A 210 -7.43 18.24 -10.99
C LEU A 210 -7.69 19.69 -11.45
N GLY A 211 -8.64 20.38 -10.81
CA GLY A 211 -8.93 21.79 -11.06
C GLY A 211 -7.72 22.67 -10.72
N LEU A 212 -7.05 22.40 -9.61
CA LEU A 212 -5.84 23.10 -9.17
C LEU A 212 -4.68 22.93 -10.18
N VAL A 213 -4.45 21.69 -10.65
CA VAL A 213 -3.45 21.42 -11.70
C VAL A 213 -3.81 22.20 -12.96
N ALA A 214 -5.02 22.02 -13.49
CA ALA A 214 -5.45 22.68 -14.72
C ALA A 214 -5.32 24.20 -14.63
N TRP A 215 -5.77 24.78 -13.52
CA TRP A 215 -5.71 26.22 -13.30
C TRP A 215 -4.28 26.75 -13.26
N VAL A 216 -3.37 26.09 -12.53
CA VAL A 216 -1.95 26.48 -12.51
C VAL A 216 -1.33 26.40 -13.91
N PHE A 217 -1.64 25.37 -14.70
CA PHE A 217 -1.17 25.25 -16.08
C PHE A 217 -1.66 26.39 -16.98
N PHE A 218 -2.90 26.87 -16.80
CA PHE A 218 -3.42 28.04 -17.52
C PHE A 218 -2.83 29.38 -17.02
N LEU A 219 -2.45 29.45 -15.75
CA LEU A 219 -1.85 30.66 -15.15
C LEU A 219 -0.41 30.91 -15.60
N ILE A 220 0.40 29.84 -15.72
CA ILE A 220 1.82 29.94 -16.08
C ILE A 220 2.09 30.81 -17.33
N PRO A 221 1.36 30.69 -18.45
CA PRO A 221 1.60 31.56 -19.62
C PRO A 221 1.06 32.99 -19.45
N THR A 222 0.11 33.21 -18.54
CA THR A 222 -0.58 34.50 -18.36
C THR A 222 0.13 35.40 -17.35
N VAL A 223 0.76 34.79 -16.34
CA VAL A 223 1.43 35.47 -15.23
C VAL A 223 2.93 35.17 -15.33
N THR A 224 3.78 36.20 -15.38
CA THR A 224 5.23 36.01 -15.54
C THR A 224 5.92 35.67 -14.22
N GLN A 225 5.54 36.36 -13.14
CA GLN A 225 6.13 36.21 -11.81
C GLN A 225 5.04 36.20 -10.75
N VAL A 226 5.33 35.54 -9.63
CA VAL A 226 4.47 35.46 -8.43
C VAL A 226 5.32 35.48 -7.18
N SER A 227 4.79 35.99 -6.07
CA SER A 227 5.44 35.85 -4.77
C SER A 227 4.93 34.61 -4.05
N LEU A 228 5.84 33.73 -3.61
CA LEU A 228 5.52 32.49 -2.90
C LEU A 228 5.74 32.63 -1.40
N GLY A 229 4.88 33.41 -0.75
CA GLY A 229 4.86 33.59 0.70
C GLY A 229 5.10 35.03 1.13
N PHE A 230 5.14 35.24 2.44
CA PHE A 230 5.31 36.53 3.06
C PHE A 230 6.49 36.50 4.05
N ASP A 231 7.16 37.63 4.20
CA ASP A 231 8.16 37.81 5.25
C ASP A 231 7.51 37.95 6.64
N PRO A 232 8.28 37.98 7.74
CA PRO A 232 7.73 38.16 9.09
C PRO A 232 6.97 39.47 9.32
N PHE A 233 7.10 40.45 8.42
CA PHE A 233 6.42 41.74 8.46
C PHE A 233 5.17 41.77 7.57
N GLY A 234 4.85 40.66 6.90
CA GLY A 234 3.68 40.52 6.03
C GLY A 234 3.88 41.04 4.61
N ALA A 235 5.11 41.41 4.22
CA ALA A 235 5.41 41.82 2.86
C ALA A 235 5.62 40.59 1.96
N PRO A 236 5.18 40.61 0.68
CA PRO A 236 5.45 39.52 -0.26
C PRO A 236 6.96 39.27 -0.38
N LEU A 237 7.36 38.00 -0.41
CA LEU A 237 8.74 37.61 -0.70
C LEU A 237 9.14 37.97 -2.15
N GLU A 238 10.44 37.92 -2.46
CA GLU A 238 10.94 38.22 -3.80
C GLU A 238 10.18 37.43 -4.89
N PRO A 239 9.73 38.10 -5.97
CA PRO A 239 8.98 37.45 -7.03
C PRO A 239 9.79 36.36 -7.73
N VAL A 240 9.17 35.20 -7.90
CA VAL A 240 9.74 34.07 -8.60
C VAL A 240 8.95 33.76 -9.87
N PRO A 241 9.55 33.08 -10.86
CA PRO A 241 8.85 32.69 -12.07
C PRO A 241 7.59 31.85 -11.78
N SER A 242 6.49 32.15 -12.46
CA SER A 242 5.17 31.52 -12.25
C SER A 242 5.15 30.00 -12.41
N ILE A 243 6.09 29.43 -13.19
CA ILE A 243 6.27 27.97 -13.30
C ILE A 243 6.44 27.29 -11.94
N ARG A 244 6.93 28.01 -10.92
CA ARG A 244 7.07 27.50 -9.55
C ARG A 244 5.74 27.26 -8.84
N LEU A 245 4.63 27.80 -9.35
CA LEU A 245 3.28 27.48 -8.87
C LEU A 245 2.98 25.97 -8.95
N ILE A 246 3.65 25.22 -9.83
CA ILE A 246 3.46 23.76 -9.97
C ILE A 246 3.77 22.98 -8.68
N LEU A 247 4.54 23.57 -7.76
CA LEU A 247 4.81 22.99 -6.44
C LEU A 247 3.53 22.84 -5.60
N LEU A 248 2.58 23.76 -5.72
CA LEU A 248 1.35 23.77 -4.92
C LEU A 248 0.41 22.60 -5.29
N PRO A 249 0.04 22.39 -6.58
CA PRO A 249 -0.71 21.20 -6.97
C PRO A 249 0.01 19.90 -6.61
N LEU A 250 1.34 19.86 -6.75
CA LEU A 250 2.13 18.67 -6.44
C LEU A 250 2.06 18.33 -4.94
N LEU A 251 2.24 19.31 -4.06
CA LEU A 251 2.09 19.12 -2.60
C LEU A 251 0.66 18.73 -2.22
N SER A 252 -0.34 19.43 -2.78
CA SER A 252 -1.75 19.15 -2.55
C SER A 252 -2.09 17.69 -2.91
N ALA A 253 -1.71 17.24 -4.11
CA ALA A 253 -1.97 15.87 -4.56
C ALA A 253 -1.25 14.83 -3.70
N SER A 254 -0.02 15.13 -3.27
CA SER A 254 0.78 14.27 -2.39
C SER A 254 0.11 14.07 -1.03
N LEU A 255 -0.33 15.17 -0.39
CA LEU A 255 -1.03 15.13 0.89
C LEU A 255 -2.39 14.46 0.78
N PHE A 256 -3.13 14.74 -0.30
CA PHE A 256 -4.40 14.10 -0.57
C PHE A 256 -4.26 12.58 -0.70
N MET A 257 -3.29 12.12 -1.48
CA MET A 257 -3.01 10.69 -1.66
C MET A 257 -2.57 10.02 -0.35
N ALA A 258 -1.68 10.67 0.42
CA ALA A 258 -1.29 10.19 1.75
C ALA A 258 -2.50 10.07 2.69
N GLY A 259 -3.40 11.06 2.64
CA GLY A 259 -4.65 11.08 3.39
C GLY A 259 -5.63 9.97 3.01
N VAL A 260 -5.82 9.71 1.71
CA VAL A 260 -6.65 8.59 1.23
C VAL A 260 -6.15 7.27 1.80
N ILE A 261 -4.84 7.04 1.73
CA ILE A 261 -4.20 5.80 2.19
C ILE A 261 -4.26 5.66 3.71
N ALA A 262 -3.95 6.74 4.45
CA ALA A 262 -4.04 6.75 5.91
C ALA A 262 -5.48 6.52 6.38
N GLY A 263 -6.47 7.16 5.76
CA GLY A 263 -7.87 6.93 6.08
C GLY A 263 -8.33 5.51 5.75
N LEU A 264 -7.88 4.92 4.63
CA LEU A 264 -8.17 3.51 4.31
C LEU A 264 -7.61 2.55 5.37
N PHE A 265 -6.41 2.82 5.88
CA PHE A 265 -5.80 2.03 6.94
C PHE A 265 -6.64 2.08 8.23
N LEU A 266 -7.12 3.26 8.62
CA LEU A 266 -8.00 3.44 9.78
C LEU A 266 -9.38 2.82 9.55
N TYR A 267 -9.91 2.92 8.33
CA TYR A 267 -11.24 2.42 7.97
C TYR A 267 -11.36 0.90 8.04
N ARG A 268 -10.22 0.17 8.02
CA ARG A 268 -10.17 -1.28 8.22
C ARG A 268 -10.90 -1.70 9.50
N GLU A 269 -10.70 -0.97 10.58
CA GLU A 269 -11.22 -1.33 11.90
C GLU A 269 -12.48 -0.50 12.19
N GLU A 270 -13.57 -1.17 12.56
CA GLU A 270 -14.88 -0.51 12.71
C GLU A 270 -14.83 0.63 13.73
N LYS A 271 -14.07 0.44 14.81
CA LYS A 271 -13.81 1.41 15.87
C LYS A 271 -13.18 2.72 15.36
N TYR A 272 -12.36 2.67 14.31
CA TYR A 272 -11.59 3.82 13.81
C TYR A 272 -12.18 4.45 12.54
N ARG A 273 -13.33 3.98 12.05
CA ARG A 273 -14.01 4.57 10.89
C ARG A 273 -14.32 6.07 11.01
N PRO A 274 -14.71 6.63 12.17
CA PRO A 274 -14.88 8.07 12.30
C PRO A 274 -13.57 8.85 12.09
N LEU A 275 -12.44 8.32 12.55
CA LEU A 275 -11.12 8.92 12.33
C LEU A 275 -10.71 8.87 10.85
N ALA A 276 -11.04 7.77 10.15
CA ALA A 276 -10.82 7.69 8.71
C ALA A 276 -11.55 8.80 7.94
N ILE A 277 -12.82 9.05 8.28
CA ILE A 277 -13.61 10.12 7.67
C ILE A 277 -13.00 11.49 7.99
N LEU A 278 -12.56 11.73 9.23
CA LEU A 278 -11.89 12.96 9.61
C LEU A 278 -10.61 13.21 8.79
N VAL A 279 -9.80 12.16 8.59
CA VAL A 279 -8.58 12.23 7.78
C VAL A 279 -8.90 12.51 6.31
N TRP A 280 -9.92 11.88 5.74
CA TRP A 280 -10.33 12.19 4.36
C TRP A 280 -10.90 13.60 4.23
N ALA A 281 -11.65 14.07 5.22
CA ALA A 281 -12.19 15.43 5.25
C ALA A 281 -11.07 16.47 5.36
N SER A 282 -10.08 16.26 6.24
CA SER A 282 -8.93 17.16 6.35
C SER A 282 -8.08 17.18 5.08
N SER A 283 -7.97 16.05 4.38
CA SER A 283 -7.22 15.96 3.12
C SER A 283 -7.93 16.67 1.96
N ALA A 284 -9.26 16.54 1.87
CA ALA A 284 -10.06 17.27 0.90
C ALA A 284 -10.05 18.79 1.20
N LEU A 285 -10.18 19.16 2.48
CA LEU A 285 -10.09 20.55 2.92
C LEU A 285 -8.71 21.14 2.63
N ALA A 286 -7.62 20.42 2.91
CA ALA A 286 -6.27 20.87 2.57
C ALA A 286 -6.13 21.14 1.07
N SER A 287 -6.68 20.27 0.22
CA SER A 287 -6.68 20.46 -1.23
C SER A 287 -7.42 21.74 -1.64
N LEU A 288 -8.56 22.04 -1.00
CA LEU A 288 -9.29 23.30 -1.19
C LEU A 288 -8.46 24.50 -0.73
N LEU A 289 -7.77 24.40 0.41
CA LEU A 289 -6.91 25.46 0.91
C LEU A 289 -5.73 25.74 -0.03
N PHE A 290 -5.16 24.74 -0.69
CA PHE A 290 -4.15 24.97 -1.74
C PHE A 290 -4.72 25.72 -2.95
N LEU A 291 -5.95 25.41 -3.35
CA LEU A 291 -6.63 26.15 -4.42
C LEU A 291 -6.86 27.61 -4.02
N VAL A 292 -7.32 27.85 -2.79
CA VAL A 292 -7.47 29.20 -2.23
C VAL A 292 -6.11 29.91 -2.11
N ALA A 293 -5.04 29.19 -1.76
CA ALA A 293 -3.69 29.76 -1.72
C ALA A 293 -3.23 30.23 -3.11
N VAL A 294 -3.47 29.46 -4.17
CA VAL A 294 -3.17 29.90 -5.56
C VAL A 294 -3.99 31.14 -5.93
N LEU A 295 -5.27 31.19 -5.55
CA LEU A 295 -6.10 32.38 -5.75
C LEU A 295 -5.44 33.62 -5.14
N PHE A 296 -5.07 33.56 -3.86
CA PHE A 296 -4.44 34.68 -3.16
C PHE A 296 -3.08 35.06 -3.75
N ILE A 297 -2.26 34.08 -4.13
CA ILE A 297 -0.93 34.35 -4.72
C ILE A 297 -1.06 35.13 -6.03
N VAL A 298 -2.07 34.81 -6.85
CA VAL A 298 -2.25 35.44 -8.16
C VAL A 298 -2.98 36.79 -8.07
N THR A 299 -3.81 36.99 -7.05
CA THR A 299 -4.52 38.27 -6.84
C THR A 299 -3.77 39.29 -5.99
N THR A 300 -2.74 38.86 -5.26
CA THR A 300 -1.89 39.77 -4.48
C THR A 300 -0.98 40.55 -5.43
N PRO A 301 -1.04 41.91 -5.42
CA PRO A 301 -0.16 42.72 -6.25
C PRO A 301 1.31 42.50 -5.84
N ILE A 302 2.17 42.40 -6.85
CA ILE A 302 3.63 42.32 -6.74
C ILE A 302 4.21 43.73 -6.73
#